data_AF-A0AA38XL10-F1
#
_entry.id   AF-A0AA38XL10-F1
#
_cell.length_a   1.000
_cell.length_b   1.000
_cell.length_c   1.000
_cell.angle_alpha   90.00
_cell.angle_beta   90.00
_cell.angle_gamma   90.00
#
_symmetry.space_group_name_H-M   'P 1'
#
loop_
_entity.id
_entity.type
_entity.pdbx_description
1 polymer ?
#
loop_
_entity_poly.entity_id
_entity_poly.type
_entity_poly.pdbx_seq_one_letter_code
_entity_poly.pdbx_strand_id
1 'polypeptide(L)'
;MLQDADNVDDALISSLSARLRHQVEDVERTYQSGPRNVRTVLRRQHVNTVNPNRDRPICELLGEQQLLKVLGLLSTAHALFTLARIMDESHVTLCRAMAAARKGEVYYDSFLRSPCVDVRVLADQIRQFERVIDDQIVLEAASKDTSLLIARWQRVPPMTFDNLGRLSSLGEVLPGEQSHSREYAGIGGGGGSDIISASLIGLLLRRQNKEMNLLISTRTWTTGSQGKQGSKLGIKREVYNHGGAAEAKGRPVAGTFRVKDKTTAEGRDLETIPLPYHHQIFMVLDQGESRAQISQNDQANLTDQFAAVLHQAEECIETVIIVDTGGDVFGADTNGTTTPDQDYRVQKAMSPLTSQYNLVTAVVAPGVDAPNDAPRKAYEAGGMVYKPTEDEKRFLLDFLVSKYRMDGSDPNRFGKTTLALQARLRGVVGWTSLDLPTYVVDTWENPWNSFVYIRECMSDIIFMPTTELLPLIEPARAKV
;
A
#
# COMPACT_ATOMS: atom_id res chain seq x y z
N MET A 1 -6.91 -21.62 25.10
CA MET A 1 -6.33 -20.82 23.98
C MET A 1 -5.66 -21.68 22.91
N LEU A 2 -4.59 -22.45 23.17
CA LEU A 2 -3.99 -23.33 22.14
C LEU A 2 -4.92 -24.53 21.77
N GLN A 3 -5.45 -25.26 22.76
CA GLN A 3 -6.41 -26.34 22.51
C GLN A 3 -7.72 -25.90 21.84
N ASP A 4 -8.18 -24.66 22.08
CA ASP A 4 -9.37 -24.11 21.40
C ASP A 4 -9.08 -23.73 19.94
N ALA A 5 -7.83 -23.36 19.63
CA ALA A 5 -7.43 -23.00 18.29
C ALA A 5 -7.32 -24.23 17.38
N ASP A 6 -6.72 -25.31 17.88
CA ASP A 6 -6.56 -26.56 17.15
C ASP A 6 -7.93 -27.20 16.85
N ASN A 7 -8.85 -27.19 17.82
CA ASN A 7 -10.22 -27.67 17.64
C ASN A 7 -11.01 -26.90 16.56
N VAL A 8 -10.77 -25.58 16.44
CA VAL A 8 -11.41 -24.74 15.42
C VAL A 8 -10.88 -25.05 14.03
N ASP A 9 -9.56 -25.23 13.91
CA ASP A 9 -8.93 -25.51 12.63
C ASP A 9 -9.30 -26.94 12.13
N ASP A 10 -9.37 -27.94 13.01
CA ASP A 10 -9.81 -29.30 12.67
C ASP A 10 -11.26 -29.34 12.16
N ALA A 11 -12.17 -28.61 12.81
CA ALA A 11 -13.56 -28.49 12.40
C ALA A 11 -13.69 -27.77 11.05
N LEU A 12 -12.90 -26.72 10.84
CA LEU A 12 -12.81 -26.00 9.56
C LEU A 12 -12.32 -26.91 8.44
N ILE A 13 -11.20 -27.62 8.65
CA ILE A 13 -10.60 -28.52 7.66
C ILE A 13 -11.59 -29.62 7.26
N SER A 14 -12.24 -30.25 8.24
CA SER A 14 -13.26 -31.28 8.01
C SER A 14 -14.43 -30.73 7.19
N SER A 15 -14.90 -29.52 7.52
CA SER A 15 -15.97 -28.85 6.78
C SER A 15 -15.56 -28.52 5.34
N LEU A 16 -14.36 -27.97 5.13
CA LEU A 16 -13.84 -27.64 3.80
C LEU A 16 -13.67 -28.88 2.94
N SER A 17 -13.09 -29.95 3.48
CA SER A 17 -12.97 -31.25 2.80
C SER A 17 -14.31 -31.77 2.32
N ALA A 18 -15.32 -31.82 3.21
CA ALA A 18 -16.66 -32.31 2.87
C ALA A 18 -17.33 -31.46 1.77
N ARG A 19 -17.20 -30.12 1.85
CA ARG A 19 -17.88 -29.19 0.93
C ARG A 19 -17.19 -29.10 -0.44
N LEU A 20 -15.85 -29.15 -0.47
CA LEU A 20 -15.05 -29.16 -1.70
C LEU A 20 -14.94 -30.57 -2.32
N ARG A 21 -15.28 -31.62 -1.56
CA ARG A 21 -15.10 -33.04 -1.96
C ARG A 21 -13.65 -33.41 -2.23
N HIS A 22 -12.72 -32.85 -1.44
CA HIS A 22 -11.30 -33.21 -1.42
C HIS A 22 -11.00 -34.10 -0.23
N GLN A 23 -9.95 -34.91 -0.30
CA GLN A 23 -9.52 -35.74 0.84
C GLN A 23 -9.09 -34.86 2.02
N VAL A 24 -9.44 -35.26 3.25
CA VAL A 24 -9.18 -34.47 4.46
C VAL A 24 -7.68 -34.19 4.60
N GLU A 25 -6.84 -35.20 4.34
CA GLU A 25 -5.39 -35.12 4.46
C GLU A 25 -4.78 -34.13 3.46
N ASP A 26 -5.36 -34.01 2.26
CA ASP A 26 -4.90 -33.05 1.26
C ASP A 26 -5.32 -31.62 1.61
N VAL A 27 -6.54 -31.44 2.14
CA VAL A 27 -7.01 -30.14 2.66
C VAL A 27 -6.15 -29.69 3.84
N GLU A 28 -5.91 -30.58 4.81
CA GLU A 28 -5.08 -30.31 5.99
C GLU A 28 -3.67 -29.89 5.57
N ARG A 29 -3.00 -30.71 4.74
CA ARG A 29 -1.64 -30.42 4.26
C ARG A 29 -1.59 -29.05 3.58
N THR A 30 -2.51 -28.79 2.65
CA THR A 30 -2.55 -27.53 1.88
C THR A 30 -2.86 -26.33 2.77
N TYR A 31 -3.78 -26.48 3.74
CA TYR A 31 -4.13 -25.44 4.69
C TYR A 31 -2.93 -25.08 5.57
N GLN A 32 -2.24 -26.08 6.13
CA GLN A 32 -1.10 -25.88 7.03
C GLN A 32 0.14 -25.33 6.33
N SER A 33 0.45 -25.82 5.12
CA SER A 33 1.61 -25.36 4.34
C SER A 33 1.35 -24.11 3.50
N GLY A 34 0.09 -23.68 3.39
CA GLY A 34 -0.33 -22.54 2.59
C GLY A 34 0.01 -21.18 3.22
N PRO A 35 -0.23 -20.08 2.49
CA PRO A 35 0.01 -18.73 2.98
C PRO A 35 -0.77 -18.46 4.28
N ARG A 36 -0.13 -17.77 5.25
CA ARG A 36 -0.74 -17.43 6.55
C ARG A 36 -2.10 -16.77 6.41
N ASN A 37 -2.25 -15.82 5.48
CA ASN A 37 -3.48 -15.05 5.34
C ASN A 37 -4.62 -15.80 4.63
N VAL A 38 -4.34 -16.88 3.89
CA VAL A 38 -5.39 -17.82 3.48
C VAL A 38 -6.03 -18.47 4.71
N ARG A 39 -5.20 -18.95 5.66
CA ARG A 39 -5.70 -19.53 6.92
C ARG A 39 -6.45 -18.51 7.77
N THR A 40 -5.89 -17.31 7.95
CA THR A 40 -6.52 -16.21 8.69
C THR A 40 -7.94 -15.95 8.18
N VAL A 41 -8.10 -15.79 6.87
CA VAL A 41 -9.40 -15.45 6.26
C VAL A 41 -10.41 -16.59 6.37
N LEU A 42 -10.00 -17.83 6.05
CA LEU A 42 -10.89 -18.99 6.16
C LEU A 42 -11.34 -19.23 7.60
N ARG A 43 -10.41 -19.09 8.55
CA ARG A 43 -10.69 -19.21 10.00
C ARG A 43 -11.63 -18.11 10.49
N ARG A 44 -11.38 -16.84 10.10
CA ARG A 44 -12.27 -15.70 10.41
C ARG A 44 -13.70 -16.00 9.98
N GLN A 45 -13.90 -16.44 8.74
CA GLN A 45 -15.23 -16.74 8.22
C GLN A 45 -15.91 -17.87 9.02
N HIS A 46 -15.18 -18.95 9.30
CA HIS A 46 -15.70 -20.08 10.05
C HIS A 46 -16.09 -19.71 11.48
N VAL A 47 -15.20 -19.05 12.21
CA VAL A 47 -15.45 -18.59 13.59
C VAL A 47 -16.68 -17.69 13.65
N ASN A 48 -16.79 -16.73 12.72
CA ASN A 48 -17.93 -15.82 12.70
C ASN A 48 -19.23 -16.57 12.36
N THR A 49 -19.19 -17.58 11.49
CA THR A 49 -20.36 -18.39 11.13
C THR A 49 -20.84 -19.24 12.31
N VAL A 50 -19.92 -19.84 13.08
CA VAL A 50 -20.26 -20.65 14.26
C VAL A 50 -20.68 -19.78 15.44
N ASN A 51 -20.04 -18.62 15.61
CA ASN A 51 -20.25 -17.68 16.71
C ASN A 51 -20.60 -16.28 16.19
N PRO A 52 -21.81 -16.09 15.65
CA PRO A 52 -22.22 -14.81 15.08
C PRO A 52 -22.22 -13.72 16.15
N ASN A 53 -21.67 -12.55 15.81
CA ASN A 53 -21.62 -11.38 16.67
C ASN A 53 -22.14 -10.16 15.90
N ARG A 54 -23.02 -9.37 16.52
CA ARG A 54 -23.61 -8.16 15.92
C ARG A 54 -22.56 -7.11 15.56
N ASP A 55 -21.47 -7.04 16.32
CA ASP A 55 -20.36 -6.12 16.05
C ASP A 55 -19.37 -6.67 15.00
N ARG A 56 -19.57 -7.92 14.57
CA ARG A 56 -18.76 -8.65 13.58
C ARG A 56 -19.67 -9.36 12.57
N PRO A 57 -20.50 -8.61 11.83
CA PRO A 57 -21.52 -9.18 10.96
C PRO A 57 -20.91 -10.04 9.85
N ILE A 58 -21.38 -11.27 9.68
CA ILE A 58 -20.93 -12.14 8.60
C ILE A 58 -21.45 -11.58 7.27
N CYS A 59 -20.59 -11.59 6.25
CA CYS A 59 -21.05 -11.42 4.88
C CYS A 59 -21.55 -12.77 4.34
N GLU A 60 -22.85 -12.89 4.15
CA GLU A 60 -23.47 -14.09 3.58
C GLU A 60 -23.14 -14.23 2.10
N LEU A 61 -22.82 -15.45 1.66
CA LEU A 61 -22.52 -15.73 0.25
C LEU A 61 -23.71 -16.46 -0.39
N LEU A 62 -24.54 -15.73 -1.14
CA LEU A 62 -25.64 -16.32 -1.90
C LEU A 62 -25.06 -17.17 -3.05
N GLY A 63 -25.38 -18.46 -3.05
CA GLY A 63 -24.82 -19.41 -4.02
C GLY A 63 -23.51 -20.08 -3.58
N GLU A 64 -23.10 -19.95 -2.32
CA GLU A 64 -21.86 -20.55 -1.79
C GLU A 64 -21.72 -22.05 -2.10
N GLN A 65 -22.80 -22.82 -1.98
CA GLN A 65 -22.78 -24.26 -2.27
C GLN A 65 -22.51 -24.57 -3.75
N GLN A 66 -22.96 -23.71 -4.67
CA GLN A 66 -22.65 -23.83 -6.09
C GLN A 66 -21.18 -23.50 -6.34
N LEU A 67 -20.68 -22.42 -5.73
CA LEU A 67 -19.28 -22.02 -5.80
C LEU A 67 -18.35 -23.14 -5.30
N LEU A 68 -18.60 -23.70 -4.11
CA LEU A 68 -17.75 -24.75 -3.53
C LEU A 68 -17.74 -26.03 -4.36
N LYS A 69 -18.85 -26.40 -4.98
CA LYS A 69 -18.89 -27.53 -5.93
C LYS A 69 -17.98 -27.32 -7.13
N VAL A 70 -17.87 -26.08 -7.62
CA VAL A 70 -17.03 -25.74 -8.77
C VAL A 70 -15.57 -25.62 -8.36
N LEU A 71 -15.29 -24.98 -7.21
CA LEU A 71 -13.94 -24.93 -6.65
C LEU A 71 -13.40 -26.33 -6.32
N GLY A 72 -14.27 -27.27 -5.94
CA GLY A 72 -13.92 -28.68 -5.74
C GLY A 72 -13.39 -29.41 -6.98
N LEU A 73 -13.60 -28.85 -8.18
CA LEU A 73 -13.02 -29.37 -9.42
C LEU A 73 -11.57 -28.91 -9.64
N LEU A 74 -11.11 -27.90 -8.89
CA LEU A 74 -9.75 -27.38 -8.95
C LEU A 74 -8.82 -28.16 -8.01
N SER A 75 -7.51 -27.92 -8.12
CA SER A 75 -6.56 -28.37 -7.11
C SER A 75 -6.92 -27.79 -5.73
N THR A 76 -6.61 -28.51 -4.66
CA THR A 76 -6.89 -28.06 -3.28
C THR A 76 -6.27 -26.69 -2.99
N ALA A 77 -5.06 -26.42 -3.50
CA ALA A 77 -4.40 -25.13 -3.37
C ALA A 77 -5.19 -24.00 -4.05
N HIS A 78 -5.60 -24.17 -5.31
CA HIS A 78 -6.39 -23.17 -6.02
C HIS A 78 -7.78 -22.98 -5.39
N ALA A 79 -8.42 -24.06 -4.95
CA ALA A 79 -9.72 -24.00 -4.29
C ALA A 79 -9.68 -23.17 -3.00
N LEU A 80 -8.76 -23.48 -2.08
CA LEU A 80 -8.62 -22.78 -0.81
C LEU A 80 -8.21 -21.32 -1.00
N PHE A 81 -7.26 -21.07 -1.91
CA PHE A 81 -6.78 -19.72 -2.21
C PHE A 81 -7.89 -18.84 -2.82
N THR A 82 -8.65 -19.38 -3.78
CA THR A 82 -9.75 -18.66 -4.44
C THR A 82 -10.89 -18.38 -3.47
N LEU A 83 -11.25 -19.36 -2.63
CA LEU A 83 -12.27 -19.19 -1.61
C LEU A 83 -11.89 -18.08 -0.62
N ALA A 84 -10.63 -18.08 -0.16
CA ALA A 84 -10.13 -17.04 0.74
C ALA A 84 -10.17 -15.65 0.08
N ARG A 85 -9.80 -15.53 -1.20
CA ARG A 85 -9.91 -14.25 -1.94
C ARG A 85 -11.33 -13.70 -1.98
N ILE A 86 -12.33 -14.55 -2.26
CA ILE A 86 -13.75 -14.15 -2.30
C ILE A 86 -14.22 -13.67 -0.92
N MET A 87 -13.86 -14.42 0.13
CA MET A 87 -14.21 -14.06 1.51
C MET A 87 -13.51 -12.78 1.98
N ASP A 88 -12.26 -12.54 1.58
CA ASP A 88 -11.52 -11.34 1.96
C ASP A 88 -12.07 -10.10 1.26
N GLU A 89 -12.37 -10.17 -0.04
CA GLU A 89 -12.98 -9.04 -0.78
C GLU A 89 -14.35 -8.64 -0.19
N SER A 90 -15.15 -9.64 0.19
CA SER A 90 -16.46 -9.44 0.83
C SER A 90 -16.31 -8.77 2.20
N HIS A 91 -15.38 -9.24 3.04
CA HIS A 91 -15.09 -8.68 4.36
C HIS A 91 -14.55 -7.25 4.29
N VAL A 92 -13.58 -7.00 3.40
CA VAL A 92 -12.98 -5.67 3.21
C VAL A 92 -14.04 -4.68 2.73
N THR A 93 -14.90 -5.08 1.80
CA THR A 93 -16.00 -4.23 1.30
C THR A 93 -16.99 -3.88 2.41
N LEU A 94 -17.36 -4.86 3.24
CA LEU A 94 -18.22 -4.63 4.41
C LEU A 94 -17.59 -3.65 5.41
N CYS A 95 -16.32 -3.84 5.76
CA CYS A 95 -15.62 -2.93 6.66
C CYS A 95 -15.50 -1.51 6.10
N ARG A 96 -15.24 -1.37 4.78
CA ARG A 96 -15.23 -0.06 4.09
C ARG A 96 -16.59 0.62 4.17
N ALA A 97 -17.68 -0.10 3.92
CA ALA A 97 -19.03 0.43 4.06
C ALA A 97 -19.31 0.87 5.51
N MET A 98 -18.88 0.09 6.52
CA MET A 98 -19.05 0.45 7.94
C MET A 98 -18.24 1.69 8.32
N ALA A 99 -17.06 1.86 7.75
CA ALA A 99 -16.22 3.04 7.95
C ALA A 99 -16.84 4.29 7.29
N ALA A 100 -17.33 4.17 6.05
CA ALA A 100 -18.02 5.24 5.34
C ALA A 100 -19.29 5.70 6.09
N ALA A 101 -20.07 4.76 6.63
CA ALA A 101 -21.23 5.07 7.46
C ALA A 101 -20.89 5.87 8.72
N ARG A 102 -19.81 5.50 9.42
CA ARG A 102 -19.30 6.25 10.58
C ARG A 102 -18.87 7.68 10.23
N LYS A 103 -18.44 7.92 8.98
CA LYS A 103 -18.01 9.23 8.47
C LYS A 103 -19.13 10.06 7.86
N GLY A 104 -20.33 9.51 7.72
CA GLY A 104 -21.45 10.17 7.03
C GLY A 104 -21.23 10.33 5.51
N GLU A 105 -20.36 9.50 4.93
CA GLU A 105 -20.10 9.47 3.48
C GLU A 105 -21.21 8.69 2.75
N VAL A 106 -21.21 8.65 1.42
CA VAL A 106 -22.17 7.81 0.67
C VAL A 106 -21.75 6.35 0.80
N TYR A 107 -22.65 5.49 1.28
CA TYR A 107 -22.43 4.05 1.42
C TYR A 107 -23.69 3.24 1.06
N TYR A 108 -23.50 1.94 0.86
CA TYR A 108 -24.58 0.99 0.63
C TYR A 108 -25.31 0.66 1.95
N ASP A 109 -26.21 1.54 2.41
CA ASP A 109 -26.94 1.38 3.69
C ASP A 109 -27.64 0.02 3.80
N SER A 110 -28.25 -0.42 2.70
CA SER A 110 -28.94 -1.69 2.61
C SER A 110 -27.99 -2.89 2.78
N PHE A 111 -26.78 -2.83 2.21
CA PHE A 111 -25.75 -3.87 2.36
C PHE A 111 -25.24 -3.94 3.79
N LEU A 112 -25.12 -2.82 4.50
CA LEU A 112 -24.71 -2.84 5.92
C LEU A 112 -25.73 -3.53 6.83
N ARG A 113 -27.02 -3.37 6.53
CA ARG A 113 -28.10 -3.96 7.34
C ARG A 113 -28.24 -5.46 7.13
N SER A 114 -27.94 -5.95 5.92
CA SER A 114 -27.99 -7.37 5.57
C SER A 114 -26.84 -7.70 4.62
N PRO A 115 -25.60 -7.86 5.13
CA PRO A 115 -24.43 -8.08 4.28
C PRO A 115 -24.53 -9.38 3.48
N CYS A 116 -24.81 -9.26 2.18
CA CYS A 116 -24.98 -10.40 1.29
C CYS A 116 -24.33 -10.15 -0.07
N VAL A 117 -23.55 -11.13 -0.53
CA VAL A 117 -22.87 -11.13 -1.83
C VAL A 117 -23.32 -12.34 -2.65
N ASP A 118 -23.84 -12.09 -3.85
CA ASP A 118 -24.18 -13.13 -4.82
C ASP A 118 -22.94 -13.60 -5.58
N VAL A 119 -22.55 -14.85 -5.35
CA VAL A 119 -21.37 -15.48 -5.96
C VAL A 119 -21.74 -16.48 -7.07
N ARG A 120 -23.01 -16.58 -7.47
CA ARG A 120 -23.45 -17.52 -8.51
C ARG A 120 -22.78 -17.25 -9.85
N VAL A 121 -22.62 -15.97 -10.20
CA VAL A 121 -21.94 -15.55 -11.44
C VAL A 121 -20.48 -16.01 -11.45
N LEU A 122 -19.76 -15.86 -10.33
CA LEU A 122 -18.39 -16.38 -10.21
C LEU A 122 -18.34 -17.88 -10.48
N ALA A 123 -19.24 -18.64 -9.87
CA ALA A 123 -19.28 -20.09 -9.99
C ALA A 123 -19.59 -20.54 -11.43
N ASP A 124 -20.51 -19.87 -12.11
CA ASP A 124 -20.86 -20.17 -13.50
C ASP A 124 -19.72 -19.85 -14.47
N GLN A 125 -18.99 -18.77 -14.24
CA GLN A 125 -17.82 -18.40 -15.05
C GLN A 125 -16.66 -19.38 -14.89
N ILE A 126 -16.37 -19.86 -13.67
CA ILE A 126 -15.30 -20.86 -13.45
C ILE A 126 -15.61 -22.17 -14.21
N ARG A 127 -16.89 -22.59 -14.26
CA ARG A 127 -17.29 -23.79 -15.03
C ARG A 127 -17.03 -23.64 -16.52
N GLN A 128 -17.18 -22.43 -17.05
CA GLN A 128 -17.00 -22.17 -18.47
C GLN A 128 -15.52 -22.04 -18.83
N PHE A 129 -14.73 -21.41 -17.95
CA PHE A 129 -13.32 -21.16 -18.20
C PHE A 129 -12.54 -21.10 -16.89
N GLU A 130 -11.81 -22.16 -16.56
CA GLU A 130 -11.07 -22.28 -15.29
C GLU A 130 -10.14 -21.09 -15.01
N ARG A 131 -9.51 -20.52 -16.05
CA ARG A 131 -8.54 -19.42 -15.90
C ARG A 131 -9.15 -18.09 -15.44
N VAL A 132 -10.48 -17.95 -15.36
CA VAL A 132 -11.09 -16.73 -14.78
C VAL A 132 -10.71 -16.53 -13.31
N ILE A 133 -10.23 -17.58 -12.62
CA ILE A 133 -9.71 -17.42 -11.24
C ILE A 133 -8.49 -16.50 -11.17
N ASP A 134 -7.80 -16.27 -12.30
CA ASP A 134 -6.67 -15.33 -12.38
C ASP A 134 -7.12 -13.87 -12.53
N ASP A 135 -8.42 -13.62 -12.70
CA ASP A 135 -9.00 -12.28 -12.80
C ASP A 135 -9.28 -11.66 -11.42
N GLN A 136 -9.56 -10.35 -11.39
CA GLN A 136 -9.95 -9.62 -10.19
C GLN A 136 -11.41 -9.94 -9.81
N ILE A 137 -11.67 -10.03 -8.51
CA ILE A 137 -13.04 -10.10 -7.98
C ILE A 137 -13.52 -8.67 -7.77
N VAL A 138 -14.64 -8.30 -8.39
CA VAL A 138 -15.29 -7.00 -8.18
C VAL A 138 -16.71 -7.22 -7.70
N LEU A 139 -17.12 -6.39 -6.74
CA LEU A 139 -18.47 -6.40 -6.17
C LEU A 139 -19.25 -5.22 -6.74
N GLU A 140 -20.33 -5.50 -7.47
CA GLU A 140 -21.18 -4.50 -8.12
C GLU A 140 -22.58 -4.53 -7.52
N ALA A 141 -23.24 -3.37 -7.38
CA ALA A 141 -24.64 -3.34 -6.96
C ALA A 141 -25.54 -3.95 -8.04
N ALA A 142 -26.46 -4.84 -7.65
CA ALA A 142 -27.30 -5.60 -8.58
C ALA A 142 -28.25 -4.73 -9.43
N SER A 143 -28.49 -3.47 -9.07
CA SER A 143 -29.27 -2.46 -9.80
C SER A 143 -29.32 -1.16 -8.96
N LYS A 144 -30.48 -0.48 -8.91
CA LYS A 144 -30.79 0.54 -7.89
C LYS A 144 -30.90 -0.04 -6.48
N ASP A 145 -31.03 -1.36 -6.35
CA ASP A 145 -31.00 -2.06 -5.07
C ASP A 145 -29.56 -2.26 -4.62
N THR A 146 -29.21 -1.58 -3.53
CA THR A 146 -27.89 -1.60 -2.89
C THR A 146 -27.77 -2.67 -1.80
N SER A 147 -28.81 -3.49 -1.59
CA SER A 147 -28.81 -4.53 -0.54
C SER A 147 -28.02 -5.77 -0.94
N LEU A 148 -27.97 -6.06 -2.23
CA LEU A 148 -27.27 -7.21 -2.79
C LEU A 148 -26.14 -6.76 -3.70
N LEU A 149 -24.92 -7.17 -3.36
CA LEU A 149 -23.76 -7.03 -4.23
C LEU A 149 -23.59 -8.31 -5.05
N ILE A 150 -23.31 -8.19 -6.34
CA ILE A 150 -22.99 -9.31 -7.23
C ILE A 150 -21.48 -9.35 -7.40
N ALA A 151 -20.88 -10.50 -7.10
CA ALA A 151 -19.47 -10.72 -7.35
C ALA A 151 -19.23 -11.19 -8.79
N ARG A 152 -18.26 -10.57 -9.47
CA ARG A 152 -17.89 -10.88 -10.86
C ARG A 152 -16.38 -10.98 -11.03
N TRP A 153 -15.96 -11.81 -11.99
CA TRP A 153 -14.58 -11.79 -12.50
C TRP A 153 -14.42 -10.62 -13.48
N GLN A 154 -13.46 -9.75 -13.19
CA GLN A 154 -13.04 -8.68 -14.08
C GLN A 154 -11.58 -8.90 -14.45
N ARG A 155 -11.32 -8.98 -15.76
CA ARG A 155 -9.96 -9.13 -16.28
C ARG A 155 -9.03 -8.07 -15.71
N VAL A 156 -7.92 -8.51 -15.13
CA VAL A 156 -6.87 -7.59 -14.67
C VAL A 156 -6.23 -6.97 -15.92
N PRO A 157 -6.34 -5.65 -16.15
CA PRO A 157 -5.73 -5.04 -17.32
C PRO A 157 -4.20 -5.15 -17.21
N PRO A 158 -3.47 -5.45 -18.31
CA PRO A 158 -2.02 -5.37 -18.28
C PRO A 158 -1.58 -3.94 -17.98
N MET A 159 -0.52 -3.80 -17.18
CA MET A 159 0.12 -2.52 -16.92
C MET A 159 1.61 -2.68 -17.23
N THR A 160 2.10 -1.86 -18.15
CA THR A 160 3.50 -1.83 -18.55
C THR A 160 3.92 -0.38 -18.75
N PHE A 161 5.19 -0.10 -18.49
CA PHE A 161 5.85 1.18 -18.72
C PHE A 161 6.89 1.08 -19.84
N ASP A 162 6.79 0.06 -20.70
CA ASP A 162 7.69 -0.14 -21.85
C ASP A 162 7.56 0.96 -22.92
N ASN A 163 6.52 1.79 -22.84
CA ASN A 163 6.36 2.99 -23.67
C ASN A 163 7.25 4.16 -23.23
N LEU A 164 7.88 4.09 -22.06
CA LEU A 164 8.80 5.11 -21.56
C LEU A 164 10.21 4.94 -22.14
N GLY A 165 10.98 6.04 -22.15
CA GLY A 165 12.43 5.96 -22.37
C GLY A 165 13.09 5.13 -21.26
N ARG A 166 14.16 4.39 -21.58
CA ARG A 166 14.87 3.56 -20.61
C ARG A 166 16.10 4.28 -20.07
N LEU A 167 16.22 4.38 -18.74
CA LEU A 167 17.46 4.74 -18.06
C LEU A 167 18.39 3.52 -18.06
N SER A 168 19.59 3.67 -18.61
CA SER A 168 20.54 2.55 -18.69
C SER A 168 21.35 2.40 -17.40
N SER A 169 21.53 3.50 -16.67
CA SER A 169 22.18 3.56 -15.36
C SER A 169 21.59 4.68 -14.51
N LEU A 170 21.53 4.50 -13.20
CA LEU A 170 21.19 5.58 -12.26
C LEU A 170 22.30 6.64 -12.15
N GLY A 171 23.48 6.40 -12.73
CA GLY A 171 24.54 7.39 -12.87
C GLY A 171 24.23 8.48 -13.92
N GLU A 172 23.27 8.23 -14.82
CA GLU A 172 22.83 9.19 -15.85
C GLU A 172 22.04 10.36 -15.23
N VAL A 173 21.81 11.41 -16.02
CA VAL A 173 20.92 12.52 -15.66
C VAL A 173 19.48 11.98 -15.54
N LEU A 174 18.87 12.14 -14.37
CA LEU A 174 17.50 11.70 -14.13
C LEU A 174 16.50 12.66 -14.79
N PRO A 175 15.30 12.19 -15.19
CA PRO A 175 14.28 13.06 -15.74
C PRO A 175 13.82 14.07 -14.68
N GLY A 176 14.03 15.36 -14.95
CA GLY A 176 13.82 16.47 -14.00
C GLY A 176 15.11 17.16 -13.55
N GLU A 177 16.27 16.58 -13.85
CA GLU A 177 17.58 17.21 -13.63
C GLU A 177 18.02 18.04 -14.85
N GLN A 178 18.58 19.22 -14.59
CA GLN A 178 19.19 20.06 -15.64
C GLN A 178 20.62 19.63 -15.99
N SER A 179 21.32 19.00 -15.05
CA SER A 179 22.69 18.51 -15.18
C SER A 179 22.92 17.33 -14.23
N HIS A 180 24.07 16.66 -14.33
CA HIS A 180 24.43 15.60 -13.39
C HIS A 180 24.48 16.16 -11.96
N SER A 181 23.69 15.58 -11.07
CA SER A 181 23.77 15.83 -9.64
C SER A 181 24.56 14.73 -8.92
N ARG A 182 25.20 15.11 -7.83
CA ARG A 182 25.96 14.25 -6.92
C ARG A 182 25.28 14.12 -5.57
N GLU A 183 24.68 15.20 -5.06
CA GLU A 183 24.06 15.24 -3.73
C GLU A 183 22.53 15.30 -3.83
N TYR A 184 21.88 14.30 -3.25
CA TYR A 184 20.44 14.09 -3.30
C TYR A 184 19.80 14.14 -1.91
N ALA A 185 18.53 14.53 -1.86
CA ALA A 185 17.66 14.27 -0.73
C ALA A 185 16.45 13.42 -1.17
N GLY A 186 16.00 12.51 -0.31
CA GLY A 186 14.83 11.68 -0.57
C GLY A 186 13.65 12.09 0.30
N ILE A 187 12.47 12.26 -0.28
CA ILE A 187 11.22 12.51 0.45
C ILE A 187 10.29 11.32 0.21
N GLY A 188 9.89 10.60 1.26
CA GLY A 188 8.75 9.68 1.17
C GLY A 188 7.47 10.50 1.05
N GLY A 189 6.77 10.36 -0.08
CA GLY A 189 5.59 11.16 -0.46
C GLY A 189 4.38 10.91 0.43
N GLY A 190 4.14 9.64 0.77
CA GLY A 190 2.99 9.24 1.57
C GLY A 190 3.18 7.90 2.27
N GLY A 191 2.12 7.41 2.91
CA GLY A 191 2.14 6.11 3.57
C GLY A 191 3.24 5.98 4.64
N GLY A 192 3.54 4.77 5.10
CA GLY A 192 4.69 4.56 5.99
C GLY A 192 5.90 3.95 5.31
N SER A 193 5.70 3.29 4.18
CA SER A 193 6.73 2.54 3.48
C SER A 193 7.60 3.41 2.58
N ASP A 194 7.17 4.61 2.23
CA ASP A 194 7.87 5.40 1.21
C ASP A 194 9.25 5.86 1.66
N ILE A 195 9.45 6.07 2.97
CA ILE A 195 10.78 6.31 3.54
C ILE A 195 11.73 5.12 3.33
N ILE A 196 11.20 3.89 3.32
CA ILE A 196 11.96 2.68 3.02
C ILE A 196 12.34 2.67 1.54
N SER A 197 11.40 2.98 0.65
CA SER A 197 11.65 3.07 -0.80
C SER A 197 12.64 4.19 -1.16
N ALA A 198 12.53 5.35 -0.50
CA ALA A 198 13.51 6.43 -0.63
C ALA A 198 14.90 5.95 -0.19
N SER A 199 14.99 5.29 0.96
CA SER A 199 16.26 4.72 1.41
C SER A 199 16.87 3.73 0.40
N LEU A 200 16.05 2.84 -0.19
CA LEU A 200 16.50 1.91 -1.21
C LEU A 200 17.00 2.60 -2.48
N ILE A 201 16.32 3.66 -2.96
CA ILE A 201 16.81 4.48 -4.07
C ILE A 201 18.16 5.09 -3.73
N GLY A 202 18.33 5.65 -2.53
CA GLY A 202 19.59 6.24 -2.09
C GLY A 202 20.74 5.23 -2.09
N LEU A 203 20.47 4.01 -1.63
CA LEU A 203 21.45 2.93 -1.65
C LEU A 203 21.83 2.49 -3.08
N LEU A 204 20.89 2.50 -4.02
CA LEU A 204 21.19 2.26 -5.43
C LEU A 204 22.00 3.39 -6.05
N LEU A 205 21.65 4.65 -5.76
CA LEU A 205 22.39 5.84 -6.23
C LEU A 205 23.85 5.84 -5.76
N ARG A 206 24.12 5.43 -4.52
CA ARG A 206 25.49 5.34 -3.99
C ARG A 206 26.37 4.37 -4.76
N ARG A 207 25.79 3.30 -5.32
CA ARG A 207 26.52 2.36 -6.19
C ARG A 207 26.98 3.01 -7.50
N GLN A 208 26.44 4.19 -7.83
CA GLN A 208 26.78 5.02 -8.98
C GLN A 208 27.47 6.33 -8.58
N ASN A 209 28.05 6.42 -7.37
CA ASN A 209 28.72 7.60 -6.82
C ASN A 209 27.83 8.85 -6.66
N LYS A 210 26.53 8.64 -6.45
CA LYS A 210 25.55 9.69 -6.09
C LYS A 210 25.11 9.48 -4.65
N GLU A 211 25.21 10.49 -3.81
CA GLU A 211 24.92 10.40 -2.38
C GLU A 211 23.49 10.86 -2.06
N MET A 212 22.84 10.18 -1.13
CA MET A 212 21.53 10.57 -0.62
C MET A 212 21.46 10.38 0.90
N ASN A 213 22.05 11.30 1.64
CA ASN A 213 22.22 11.19 3.10
C ASN A 213 21.06 11.81 3.91
N LEU A 214 20.29 12.70 3.29
CA LEU A 214 19.09 13.29 3.89
C LEU A 214 17.83 12.58 3.39
N LEU A 215 17.06 12.03 4.33
CA LEU A 215 15.73 11.49 4.06
C LEU A 215 14.65 12.22 4.88
N ILE A 216 13.49 12.44 4.27
CA ILE A 216 12.32 13.06 4.88
C ILE A 216 11.13 12.11 4.76
N SER A 217 10.57 11.67 5.88
CA SER A 217 9.36 10.86 5.91
C SER A 217 8.14 11.76 6.13
N THR A 218 7.27 11.85 5.14
CA THR A 218 6.02 12.61 5.30
C THR A 218 4.95 11.71 5.92
N ARG A 219 4.32 12.18 6.99
CA ARG A 219 3.27 11.46 7.72
C ARG A 219 2.06 12.36 7.90
N THR A 220 0.86 11.82 7.85
CA THR A 220 -0.36 12.57 8.18
C THR A 220 -0.32 13.10 9.62
N TRP A 221 -1.00 14.22 9.89
CA TRP A 221 -1.11 14.76 11.25
C TRP A 221 -1.85 13.81 12.21
N THR A 222 -2.81 13.06 11.69
CA THR A 222 -3.57 12.07 12.46
C THR A 222 -3.17 10.65 12.10
N THR A 223 -3.30 9.73 13.05
CA THR A 223 -3.03 8.30 12.84
C THR A 223 -4.04 7.69 11.87
N GLY A 224 -3.52 7.01 10.84
CA GLY A 224 -4.30 6.16 9.95
C GLY A 224 -4.46 4.73 10.49
N SER A 225 -5.12 3.86 9.72
CA SER A 225 -5.43 2.46 10.08
C SER A 225 -4.24 1.52 10.16
N GLN A 226 -3.05 2.04 9.89
CA GLN A 226 -1.83 1.27 9.68
C GLN A 226 -0.97 1.21 10.94
N GLY A 227 -1.57 1.38 12.13
CA GLY A 227 -0.85 1.47 13.39
C GLY A 227 -0.41 0.12 13.96
N LYS A 228 0.21 0.17 15.14
CA LYS A 228 0.51 -1.03 15.94
C LYS A 228 -0.81 -1.64 16.43
N GLN A 229 -0.76 -2.88 16.89
CA GLN A 229 -1.93 -3.50 17.53
C GLN A 229 -2.45 -2.60 18.67
N GLY A 230 -3.72 -2.17 18.57
CA GLY A 230 -4.35 -1.28 19.53
C GLY A 230 -4.18 0.24 19.28
N SER A 231 -3.51 0.66 18.20
CA SER A 231 -3.47 2.06 17.80
C SER A 231 -4.87 2.59 17.50
N LYS A 232 -5.21 3.76 18.04
CA LYS A 232 -6.48 4.43 17.76
C LYS A 232 -6.42 5.16 16.42
N LEU A 233 -7.49 5.06 15.66
CA LEU A 233 -7.69 5.82 14.41
C LEU A 233 -8.02 7.28 14.68
N GLY A 234 -7.45 8.19 13.89
CA GLY A 234 -7.85 9.60 13.85
C GLY A 234 -7.39 10.44 15.04
N ILE A 235 -6.49 9.93 15.89
CA ILE A 235 -5.87 10.72 16.97
C ILE A 235 -4.68 11.50 16.41
N LYS A 236 -4.32 12.61 17.07
CA LYS A 236 -3.08 13.35 16.74
C LYS A 236 -1.89 12.39 16.84
N ARG A 237 -1.03 12.41 15.82
CA ARG A 237 0.23 11.68 15.83
C ARG A 237 1.21 12.44 16.70
N GLU A 238 1.59 11.83 17.81
CA GLU A 238 2.65 12.32 18.68
C GLU A 238 3.97 11.63 18.30
N VAL A 239 5.06 12.38 18.37
CA VAL A 239 6.43 11.89 18.10
C VAL A 239 7.25 12.09 19.37
N TYR A 240 7.84 11.01 19.86
CA TYR A 240 8.56 10.95 21.13
C TYR A 240 10.05 10.69 20.90
N ASN A 241 10.88 11.14 21.84
CA ASN A 241 12.33 10.88 21.85
C ASN A 241 13.05 11.28 20.53
N HIS A 242 12.58 12.35 19.90
CA HIS A 242 13.17 12.90 18.69
C HIS A 242 14.32 13.86 19.01
N GLY A 243 15.13 14.18 18.00
CA GLY A 243 16.30 15.04 18.09
C GLY A 243 16.04 16.55 18.08
N GLY A 244 14.83 16.99 18.38
CA GLY A 244 14.36 18.36 18.16
C GLY A 244 13.63 18.53 16.83
N ALA A 245 13.22 19.76 16.54
CA ALA A 245 12.58 20.14 15.28
C ALA A 245 13.62 20.66 14.28
N ALA A 246 13.26 20.70 12.99
CA ALA A 246 13.97 21.54 12.05
C ALA A 246 13.81 23.02 12.44
N GLU A 247 14.76 23.84 12.03
CA GLU A 247 14.85 25.25 12.39
C GLU A 247 14.97 26.09 11.13
N ALA A 248 14.22 27.19 11.09
CA ALA A 248 14.33 28.22 10.06
C ALA A 248 14.60 29.57 10.75
N LYS A 249 15.69 30.24 10.37
CA LYS A 249 16.10 31.53 10.95
C LYS A 249 16.19 31.50 12.50
N GLY A 250 16.73 30.40 13.04
CA GLY A 250 16.91 30.20 14.48
C GLY A 250 15.62 29.95 15.26
N ARG A 251 14.52 29.59 14.60
CA ARG A 251 13.24 29.22 15.24
C ARG A 251 12.82 27.82 14.82
N PRO A 252 12.30 26.98 15.74
CA PRO A 252 11.80 25.67 15.41
C PRO A 252 10.58 25.77 14.48
N VAL A 253 10.51 24.91 13.47
CA VAL A 253 9.39 24.79 12.54
C VAL A 253 8.49 23.65 13.01
N ALA A 254 7.24 23.99 13.32
CA ALA A 254 6.26 23.04 13.85
C ALA A 254 6.05 21.84 12.90
N GLY A 255 5.75 20.69 13.49
CA GLY A 255 5.48 19.45 12.74
C GLY A 255 6.70 18.82 12.06
N THR A 256 7.92 19.26 12.38
CA THR A 256 9.17 18.62 11.91
C THR A 256 9.90 17.97 13.09
N PHE A 257 10.48 16.79 12.86
CA PHE A 257 11.10 16.00 13.92
C PHE A 257 12.36 15.30 13.39
N ARG A 258 13.53 15.60 13.97
CA ARG A 258 14.76 14.87 13.64
C ARG A 258 14.71 13.48 14.25
N VAL A 259 14.91 12.45 13.45
CA VAL A 259 14.81 11.05 13.87
C VAL A 259 16.15 10.59 14.48
N LYS A 260 16.06 9.81 15.56
CA LYS A 260 17.18 9.17 16.28
C LYS A 260 16.81 7.71 16.57
N ASP A 261 17.77 6.90 17.00
CA ASP A 261 17.58 5.46 17.26
C ASP A 261 16.38 5.12 18.17
N LYS A 262 16.05 6.01 19.12
CA LYS A 262 14.97 5.83 20.09
C LYS A 262 13.70 6.59 19.73
N THR A 263 13.67 7.26 18.58
CA THR A 263 12.48 7.98 18.14
C THR A 263 11.35 7.00 17.86
N THR A 264 10.19 7.31 18.39
CA THR A 264 8.96 6.52 18.23
C THR A 264 7.80 7.48 17.97
N ALA A 265 6.80 7.06 17.22
CA ALA A 265 5.61 7.85 16.94
C ALA A 265 4.35 7.00 17.13
N GLU A 266 3.21 7.70 17.23
CA GLU A 266 1.92 7.03 17.18
C GLU A 266 1.65 6.45 15.78
N GLY A 267 1.25 5.18 15.76
CA GLY A 267 1.14 4.37 14.55
C GLY A 267 2.38 3.51 14.29
N ARG A 268 2.69 3.27 13.02
CA ARG A 268 3.82 2.42 12.60
C ARG A 268 5.09 3.25 12.39
N ASP A 269 6.12 2.92 13.17
CA ASP A 269 7.44 3.57 13.16
C ASP A 269 8.36 2.85 12.17
N LEU A 270 8.66 3.49 11.04
CA LEU A 270 9.56 2.94 10.02
C LEU A 270 10.80 3.81 9.80
N GLU A 271 10.82 5.02 10.34
CA GLU A 271 11.81 6.06 10.10
C GLU A 271 13.15 5.78 10.77
N THR A 272 13.17 4.96 11.82
CA THR A 272 14.41 4.53 12.46
C THR A 272 15.11 3.41 11.68
N ILE A 273 14.41 2.73 10.77
CA ILE A 273 14.96 1.60 10.02
C ILE A 273 16.13 2.02 9.11
N PRO A 274 16.08 3.16 8.39
CA PRO A 274 17.18 3.59 7.53
C PRO A 274 18.35 4.26 8.24
N LEU A 275 18.26 4.57 9.55
CA LEU A 275 19.32 5.29 10.29
C LEU A 275 20.73 4.69 10.15
N PRO A 276 20.93 3.36 10.10
CA PRO A 276 22.27 2.80 9.92
C PRO A 276 22.91 3.12 8.56
N TYR A 277 22.14 3.64 7.60
CA TYR A 277 22.56 3.86 6.22
C TYR A 277 22.41 5.30 5.75
N HIS A 278 21.83 6.20 6.56
CA HIS A 278 21.60 7.60 6.20
C HIS A 278 21.87 8.48 7.42
N HIS A 279 22.62 9.57 7.22
CA HIS A 279 23.08 10.40 8.32
C HIS A 279 21.98 11.30 8.89
N GLN A 280 21.05 11.74 8.04
CA GLN A 280 20.03 12.70 8.42
C GLN A 280 18.65 12.16 8.02
N ILE A 281 17.80 11.93 9.01
CA ILE A 281 16.41 11.53 8.78
C ILE A 281 15.50 12.46 9.56
N PHE A 282 14.47 12.96 8.88
CA PHE A 282 13.42 13.77 9.48
C PHE A 282 12.05 13.14 9.24
N MET A 283 11.14 13.35 10.19
CA MET A 283 9.71 13.14 10.01
C MET A 283 9.03 14.50 9.89
N VAL A 284 8.13 14.63 8.92
CA VAL A 284 7.31 15.82 8.69
C VAL A 284 5.84 15.44 8.81
N LEU A 285 5.08 16.18 9.61
CA LEU A 285 3.64 15.96 9.78
C LEU A 285 2.83 16.90 8.88
N ASP A 286 2.20 16.30 7.87
CA ASP A 286 1.27 16.96 6.95
C ASP A 286 -0.11 17.15 7.58
N GLN A 287 -0.55 18.39 7.63
CA GLN A 287 -1.80 18.82 8.24
C GLN A 287 -2.98 18.90 7.25
N GLY A 288 -2.75 18.68 5.95
CA GLY A 288 -3.72 18.95 4.89
C GLY A 288 -5.02 18.15 4.95
N GLU A 289 -5.01 16.95 5.55
CA GLU A 289 -6.20 16.11 5.75
C GLU A 289 -6.91 16.31 7.10
N SER A 290 -6.28 17.04 8.02
CA SER A 290 -6.80 17.15 9.39
C SER A 290 -8.08 17.99 9.41
N ARG A 291 -9.19 17.37 9.83
CA ARG A 291 -10.43 18.08 10.19
C ARG A 291 -10.42 18.60 11.63
N ALA A 292 -9.42 18.24 12.42
CA ALA A 292 -9.29 18.66 13.81
C ALA A 292 -8.79 20.10 13.90
N GLN A 293 -9.24 20.83 14.93
CA GLN A 293 -8.72 22.17 15.22
C GLN A 293 -7.25 22.06 15.67
N ILE A 294 -6.34 22.54 14.84
CA ILE A 294 -4.90 22.56 15.14
C ILE A 294 -4.59 23.85 15.91
N SER A 295 -3.93 23.72 17.06
CA SER A 295 -3.53 24.85 17.89
C SER A 295 -2.60 25.79 17.09
N GLN A 296 -2.65 27.11 17.35
CA GLN A 296 -1.81 28.06 16.61
C GLN A 296 -0.31 27.73 16.68
N ASN A 297 0.15 27.17 17.80
CA ASN A 297 1.55 26.79 17.98
C ASN A 297 1.94 25.53 17.18
N ASP A 298 0.96 24.70 16.83
CA ASP A 298 1.18 23.48 16.06
C ASP A 298 0.99 23.70 14.55
N GLN A 299 0.37 24.81 14.12
CA GLN A 299 0.12 25.09 12.70
C GLN A 299 1.42 25.16 11.90
N ALA A 300 1.48 24.41 10.81
CA ALA A 300 2.65 24.34 9.96
C ALA A 300 2.26 24.32 8.48
N ASN A 301 3.07 24.99 7.65
CA ASN A 301 2.96 24.92 6.21
C ASN A 301 3.95 23.88 5.66
N LEU A 302 3.48 22.97 4.81
CA LEU A 302 4.30 21.86 4.31
C LEU A 302 5.50 22.33 3.47
N THR A 303 5.37 23.41 2.70
CA THR A 303 6.49 24.01 1.97
C THR A 303 7.55 24.57 2.92
N ASP A 304 7.13 25.27 3.98
CA ASP A 304 8.06 25.80 4.98
C ASP A 304 8.77 24.68 5.76
N GLN A 305 8.06 23.59 6.06
CA GLN A 305 8.63 22.40 6.70
C GLN A 305 9.72 21.77 5.83
N PHE A 306 9.44 21.50 4.55
CA PHE A 306 10.43 20.92 3.64
C PHE A 306 11.62 21.85 3.41
N ALA A 307 11.37 23.15 3.20
CA ALA A 307 12.44 24.11 3.07
C ALA A 307 13.34 24.09 4.33
N ALA A 308 12.77 24.15 5.54
CA ALA A 308 13.55 24.13 6.77
C ALA A 308 14.39 22.87 6.94
N VAL A 309 13.86 21.69 6.59
CA VAL A 309 14.61 20.43 6.66
C VAL A 309 15.73 20.39 5.63
N LEU A 310 15.47 20.75 4.37
CA LEU A 310 16.47 20.75 3.30
C LEU A 310 17.62 21.72 3.58
N HIS A 311 17.35 22.88 4.19
CA HIS A 311 18.39 23.83 4.60
C HIS A 311 19.28 23.34 5.75
N GLN A 312 18.94 22.22 6.41
CA GLN A 312 19.77 21.58 7.42
C GLN A 312 20.62 20.43 6.88
N ALA A 313 20.58 20.19 5.58
CA ALA A 313 21.46 19.22 4.94
C ALA A 313 22.92 19.52 5.29
N GLU A 314 23.69 18.47 5.59
CA GLU A 314 25.14 18.58 5.80
C GLU A 314 25.88 19.03 4.53
N GLU A 315 25.40 18.56 3.38
CA GLU A 315 25.92 18.88 2.07
C GLU A 315 24.90 19.69 1.26
N CYS A 316 25.38 20.42 0.26
CA CYS A 316 24.50 21.19 -0.62
C CYS A 316 23.70 20.26 -1.52
N ILE A 317 22.41 20.06 -1.22
CA ILE A 317 21.50 19.24 -2.03
C ILE A 317 21.27 19.88 -3.40
N GLU A 318 21.41 19.08 -4.45
CA GLU A 318 21.20 19.51 -5.85
C GLU A 318 19.88 18.98 -6.42
N THR A 319 19.52 17.73 -6.06
CA THR A 319 18.29 17.08 -6.50
C THR A 319 17.49 16.57 -5.31
N VAL A 320 16.18 16.80 -5.33
CA VAL A 320 15.23 16.19 -4.38
C VAL A 320 14.38 15.17 -5.12
N ILE A 321 14.39 13.92 -4.63
CA ILE A 321 13.55 12.84 -5.15
C ILE A 321 12.36 12.64 -4.23
N ILE A 322 11.14 12.87 -4.74
CA ILE A 322 9.88 12.55 -4.08
C ILE A 322 9.52 11.12 -4.45
N VAL A 323 9.52 10.22 -3.48
CA VAL A 323 9.42 8.78 -3.68
C VAL A 323 8.09 8.29 -3.17
N ASP A 324 7.39 7.56 -4.04
CA ASP A 324 6.23 6.76 -3.72
C ASP A 324 6.55 5.28 -4.00
N THR A 325 5.97 4.37 -3.24
CA THR A 325 6.09 2.92 -3.48
C THR A 325 4.96 2.39 -4.37
N GLY A 326 3.72 2.87 -4.25
CA GLY A 326 2.53 2.19 -4.79
C GLY A 326 2.14 2.58 -6.21
N GLY A 327 2.45 3.82 -6.58
CA GLY A 327 2.00 4.52 -7.77
C GLY A 327 0.74 5.38 -7.55
N ASP A 328 0.30 5.61 -6.31
CA ASP A 328 -0.81 6.54 -6.02
C ASP A 328 -0.43 8.01 -6.23
N VAL A 329 0.88 8.30 -6.31
CA VAL A 329 1.44 9.59 -6.77
C VAL A 329 0.91 10.05 -8.14
N PHE A 330 0.39 9.12 -8.96
CA PHE A 330 -0.27 9.40 -10.24
C PHE A 330 -1.72 9.93 -10.10
N GLY A 331 -2.21 10.11 -8.88
CA GLY A 331 -3.55 10.61 -8.58
C GLY A 331 -4.68 9.66 -9.00
N ALA A 332 -5.91 10.15 -8.97
CA ALA A 332 -7.09 9.39 -9.40
C ALA A 332 -7.08 9.11 -10.92
N ASP A 333 -7.81 8.08 -11.34
CA ASP A 333 -8.08 7.84 -12.76
C ASP A 333 -8.93 8.97 -13.37
N THR A 334 -9.05 8.98 -14.71
CA THR A 334 -9.86 9.97 -15.45
C THR A 334 -11.35 9.97 -15.07
N ASN A 335 -11.82 8.98 -14.29
CA ASN A 335 -13.20 8.88 -13.82
C ASN A 335 -13.41 9.58 -12.46
N GLY A 336 -12.37 10.24 -11.93
CA GLY A 336 -12.51 11.27 -10.90
C GLY A 336 -12.83 10.76 -9.49
N THR A 337 -12.49 9.51 -9.16
CA THR A 337 -12.69 8.96 -7.81
C THR A 337 -11.40 9.01 -6.99
N THR A 338 -10.99 10.21 -6.56
CA THR A 338 -10.32 10.56 -5.26
C THR A 338 -9.58 11.91 -5.31
N THR A 339 -9.73 12.73 -4.25
CA THR A 339 -8.98 13.97 -3.97
C THR A 339 -8.83 14.13 -2.45
N PRO A 340 -7.85 14.87 -1.90
CA PRO A 340 -6.44 15.04 -2.30
C PRO A 340 -5.56 14.02 -1.56
N ASP A 341 -4.67 13.36 -2.29
CA ASP A 341 -3.70 12.41 -1.74
C ASP A 341 -2.56 13.15 -0.99
N GLN A 342 -1.95 12.50 0.00
CA GLN A 342 -0.76 13.00 0.70
C GLN A 342 0.37 13.27 -0.30
N ASP A 343 0.56 12.35 -1.25
CA ASP A 343 1.54 12.41 -2.33
C ASP A 343 1.37 13.63 -3.24
N TYR A 344 0.13 13.99 -3.58
CA TYR A 344 -0.15 15.21 -4.33
C TYR A 344 0.22 16.46 -3.52
N ARG A 345 -0.09 16.50 -2.21
CA ARG A 345 0.24 17.64 -1.35
C ARG A 345 1.75 17.81 -1.18
N VAL A 346 2.50 16.71 -1.09
CA VAL A 346 3.97 16.76 -1.05
C VAL A 346 4.54 17.34 -2.35
N GLN A 347 4.13 16.83 -3.51
CA GLN A 347 4.58 17.37 -4.80
C GLN A 347 4.24 18.85 -4.96
N LYS A 348 3.02 19.25 -4.57
CA LYS A 348 2.58 20.65 -4.58
C LYS A 348 3.40 21.52 -3.63
N ALA A 349 3.72 21.03 -2.43
CA ALA A 349 4.51 21.76 -1.46
C ALA A 349 5.98 21.93 -1.89
N MET A 350 6.51 21.00 -2.68
CA MET A 350 7.86 21.06 -3.24
C MET A 350 7.96 21.93 -4.49
N SER A 351 6.90 22.06 -5.29
CA SER A 351 6.89 22.82 -6.55
C SER A 351 7.46 24.26 -6.47
N PRO A 352 7.19 25.06 -5.42
CA PRO A 352 7.80 26.39 -5.26
C PRO A 352 9.34 26.37 -5.10
N LEU A 353 9.93 25.23 -4.75
CA LEU A 353 11.36 25.06 -4.50
C LEU A 353 12.16 24.65 -5.75
N THR A 354 11.51 24.56 -6.92
CA THR A 354 12.14 24.25 -8.23
C THR A 354 13.25 25.23 -8.64
N SER A 355 13.25 26.44 -8.10
CA SER A 355 14.32 27.42 -8.32
C SER A 355 15.61 27.11 -7.55
N GLN A 356 15.54 26.24 -6.54
CA GLN A 356 16.66 25.87 -5.67
C GLN A 356 17.16 24.44 -5.90
N TYR A 357 16.26 23.54 -6.32
CA TYR A 357 16.56 22.12 -6.48
C TYR A 357 15.98 21.59 -7.80
N ASN A 358 16.68 20.63 -8.39
CA ASN A 358 16.05 19.74 -9.38
C ASN A 358 15.02 18.88 -8.65
N LEU A 359 13.81 18.73 -9.21
CA LEU A 359 12.73 17.96 -8.59
C LEU A 359 12.38 16.75 -9.45
N VAL A 360 12.53 15.57 -8.86
CA VAL A 360 12.24 14.28 -9.49
C VAL A 360 11.20 13.56 -8.67
N THR A 361 10.16 13.02 -9.31
CA THR A 361 9.24 12.07 -8.69
C THR A 361 9.67 10.66 -9.08
N ALA A 362 9.74 9.75 -8.12
CA ALA A 362 10.07 8.35 -8.35
C ALA A 362 8.98 7.41 -7.81
N VAL A 363 8.67 6.35 -8.56
CA VAL A 363 7.77 5.27 -8.12
C VAL A 363 8.53 3.95 -8.07
N VAL A 364 8.61 3.35 -6.89
CA VAL A 364 9.28 2.06 -6.65
C VAL A 364 8.26 0.95 -6.54
N ALA A 365 8.20 0.04 -7.51
CA ALA A 365 7.16 -1.00 -7.64
C ALA A 365 5.82 -0.48 -8.18
N PRO A 366 5.82 0.20 -9.35
CA PRO A 366 4.59 0.69 -9.94
C PRO A 366 3.59 -0.44 -10.20
N GLY A 367 2.32 -0.18 -9.89
CA GLY A 367 1.20 -1.06 -10.24
C GLY A 367 0.52 -1.79 -9.08
N VAL A 368 0.87 -1.49 -7.82
CA VAL A 368 0.13 -1.98 -6.65
C VAL A 368 -1.10 -1.11 -6.41
N ASP A 369 -0.89 0.20 -6.27
CA ASP A 369 -1.95 1.18 -5.99
C ASP A 369 -2.03 2.25 -7.11
N ALA A 370 -1.31 2.04 -8.22
CA ALA A 370 -1.33 2.93 -9.38
C ALA A 370 -2.67 2.89 -10.15
N PRO A 371 -3.19 4.04 -10.62
CA PRO A 371 -4.36 4.08 -11.49
C PRO A 371 -4.06 3.43 -12.85
N ASN A 372 -5.12 2.97 -13.55
CA ASN A 372 -4.98 2.32 -14.85
C ASN A 372 -4.32 3.21 -15.92
N ASP A 373 -4.43 4.53 -15.80
CA ASP A 373 -3.84 5.49 -16.73
C ASP A 373 -2.43 5.98 -16.32
N ALA A 374 -1.83 5.40 -15.27
CA ALA A 374 -0.48 5.74 -14.82
C ALA A 374 0.59 5.66 -15.93
N PRO A 375 0.65 4.63 -16.80
CA PRO A 375 1.64 4.60 -17.89
C PRO A 375 1.52 5.76 -18.88
N ARG A 376 0.29 6.26 -19.10
CA ARG A 376 0.04 7.43 -19.96
C ARG A 376 0.53 8.71 -19.28
N LYS A 377 0.16 8.92 -18.01
CA LYS A 377 0.62 10.07 -17.22
C LYS A 377 2.15 10.11 -17.11
N ALA A 378 2.79 8.96 -16.86
CA ALA A 378 4.24 8.85 -16.82
C ALA A 378 4.89 9.24 -18.16
N TYR A 379 4.30 8.81 -19.29
CA TYR A 379 4.78 9.16 -20.62
C TYR A 379 4.63 10.65 -20.92
N GLU A 380 3.45 11.22 -20.65
CA GLU A 380 3.15 12.63 -20.84
C GLU A 380 4.04 13.54 -19.98
N ALA A 381 4.42 13.10 -18.77
CA ALA A 381 5.36 13.80 -17.90
C ALA A 381 6.82 13.71 -18.38
N GLY A 382 7.14 12.97 -19.45
CA GLY A 382 8.52 12.73 -19.86
C GLY A 382 9.27 11.74 -18.97
N GLY A 383 8.54 10.80 -18.37
CA GLY A 383 9.10 9.79 -17.48
C GLY A 383 10.03 8.79 -18.18
N MET A 384 10.94 8.24 -17.39
CA MET A 384 11.84 7.17 -17.80
C MET A 384 11.74 5.97 -16.86
N VAL A 385 11.87 4.77 -17.43
CA VAL A 385 11.89 3.52 -16.68
C VAL A 385 13.33 3.07 -16.43
N TYR A 386 13.66 2.82 -15.18
CA TYR A 386 14.83 2.07 -14.77
C TYR A 386 14.43 0.64 -14.46
N LYS A 387 15.09 -0.32 -15.12
CA LYS A 387 14.91 -1.76 -14.85
C LYS A 387 16.15 -2.27 -14.13
N PRO A 388 16.09 -2.46 -12.79
CA PRO A 388 17.22 -2.95 -12.02
C PRO A 388 17.79 -4.24 -12.59
N THR A 389 19.11 -4.36 -12.57
CA THR A 389 19.82 -5.60 -12.90
C THR A 389 19.47 -6.70 -11.91
N GLU A 390 19.73 -7.97 -12.25
CA GLU A 390 19.50 -9.09 -11.32
C GLU A 390 20.33 -8.95 -10.03
N ASP A 391 21.51 -8.32 -10.11
CA ASP A 391 22.35 -8.02 -8.95
C ASP A 391 21.70 -6.98 -8.04
N GLU A 392 21.11 -5.93 -8.62
CA GLU A 392 20.38 -4.90 -7.88
C GLU A 392 19.06 -5.44 -7.32
N LYS A 393 18.34 -6.31 -8.05
CA LYS A 393 17.13 -6.96 -7.53
C LYS A 393 17.44 -7.80 -6.30
N ARG A 394 18.53 -8.58 -6.33
CA ARG A 394 19.00 -9.35 -5.17
C ARG A 394 19.42 -8.44 -4.01
N PHE A 395 20.11 -7.35 -4.32
CA PHE A 395 20.48 -6.33 -3.34
C PHE A 395 19.26 -5.71 -2.65
N LEU A 396 18.26 -5.26 -3.42
CA LEU A 396 17.01 -4.70 -2.91
C LEU A 396 16.27 -5.71 -2.02
N LEU A 397 16.19 -6.98 -2.47
CA LEU A 397 15.54 -8.04 -1.71
C LEU A 397 16.26 -8.32 -0.38
N ASP A 398 17.60 -8.38 -0.37
CA ASP A 398 18.38 -8.57 0.87
C ASP A 398 18.17 -7.40 1.85
N PHE A 399 18.13 -6.17 1.36
CA PHE A 399 17.84 -5.01 2.21
C PHE A 399 16.45 -5.10 2.82
N LEU A 400 15.42 -5.40 2.02
CA LEU A 400 14.06 -5.50 2.49
C LEU A 400 13.87 -6.62 3.52
N VAL A 401 14.44 -7.81 3.27
CA VAL A 401 14.23 -9.00 4.11
C VAL A 401 15.21 -9.02 5.29
N SER A 402 16.51 -8.95 5.02
CA SER A 402 17.55 -9.20 6.02
C SER A 402 17.89 -7.96 6.84
N LYS A 403 18.01 -6.80 6.20
CA LYS A 403 18.48 -5.56 6.87
C LYS A 403 17.35 -4.78 7.51
N TYR A 404 16.27 -4.57 6.78
CA TYR A 404 15.12 -3.81 7.24
C TYR A 404 14.07 -4.66 7.93
N ARG A 405 14.00 -5.96 7.62
CA ARG A 405 13.00 -6.90 8.15
C ARG A 405 11.58 -6.47 7.83
N MET A 406 11.36 -6.00 6.61
CA MET A 406 10.07 -5.57 6.05
C MET A 406 9.27 -6.74 5.44
N ASP A 407 9.63 -7.98 5.78
CA ASP A 407 9.02 -9.21 5.29
C ASP A 407 7.77 -9.63 6.08
N GLY A 408 7.36 -8.85 7.09
CA GLY A 408 6.22 -9.16 7.95
C GLY A 408 6.55 -10.10 9.11
N SER A 409 7.81 -10.49 9.28
CA SER A 409 8.28 -11.28 10.43
C SER A 409 8.26 -10.48 11.74
N ASP A 410 8.49 -9.16 11.67
CA ASP A 410 8.23 -8.22 12.76
C ASP A 410 6.85 -7.61 12.54
N PRO A 411 5.91 -7.73 13.50
CA PRO A 411 4.55 -7.21 13.35
C PRO A 411 4.49 -5.69 13.18
N ASN A 412 5.59 -4.95 13.45
CA ASN A 412 5.65 -3.51 13.23
C ASN A 412 6.38 -3.10 11.94
N ARG A 413 6.98 -4.05 11.20
CA ARG A 413 7.78 -3.78 10.00
C ARG A 413 7.22 -4.52 8.79
N PHE A 414 6.29 -3.84 8.12
CA PHE A 414 5.63 -4.36 6.93
C PHE A 414 5.07 -3.20 6.12
N GLY A 415 4.85 -3.44 4.83
CA GLY A 415 4.09 -2.57 3.94
C GLY A 415 3.49 -3.42 2.83
N LYS A 416 2.23 -3.20 2.46
CA LYS A 416 1.54 -3.99 1.41
C LYS A 416 2.35 -3.96 0.12
N THR A 417 2.72 -2.75 -0.29
CA THR A 417 3.50 -2.49 -1.49
C THR A 417 4.92 -3.05 -1.39
N THR A 418 5.57 -2.90 -0.24
CA THR A 418 6.90 -3.49 0.01
C THR A 418 6.89 -5.02 -0.05
N LEU A 419 5.83 -5.67 0.44
CA LEU A 419 5.68 -7.13 0.35
C LEU A 419 5.37 -7.56 -1.10
N ALA A 420 4.60 -6.78 -1.85
CA ALA A 420 4.35 -7.02 -3.26
C ALA A 420 5.65 -6.90 -4.09
N LEU A 421 6.46 -5.86 -3.84
CA LEU A 421 7.79 -5.71 -4.42
C LEU A 421 8.68 -6.93 -4.11
N GLN A 422 8.73 -7.39 -2.85
CA GLN A 422 9.51 -8.58 -2.51
C GLN A 422 9.04 -9.84 -3.26
N ALA A 423 7.72 -10.04 -3.40
CA ALA A 423 7.19 -11.15 -4.20
C ALA A 423 7.68 -11.04 -5.65
N ARG A 424 7.61 -9.84 -6.23
CA ARG A 424 8.08 -9.62 -7.59
C ARG A 424 9.58 -9.82 -7.76
N LEU A 425 10.40 -9.35 -6.82
CA LEU A 425 11.86 -9.55 -6.81
C LEU A 425 12.25 -11.04 -6.68
N ARG A 426 11.38 -11.87 -6.10
CA ARG A 426 11.53 -13.34 -6.08
C ARG A 426 11.05 -14.02 -7.37
N GLY A 427 10.62 -13.26 -8.37
CA GLY A 427 10.15 -13.77 -9.66
C GLY A 427 8.67 -14.16 -9.70
N VAL A 428 7.90 -13.87 -8.65
CA VAL A 428 6.46 -14.18 -8.61
C VAL A 428 5.68 -13.23 -9.54
N VAL A 429 4.67 -13.77 -10.23
CA VAL A 429 3.70 -13.04 -11.05
C VAL A 429 2.32 -13.67 -10.83
N GLY A 430 1.27 -12.86 -10.85
CA GLY A 430 -0.10 -13.31 -10.62
C GLY A 430 -0.56 -13.13 -9.17
N TRP A 431 -1.71 -13.71 -8.82
CA TRP A 431 -2.31 -13.54 -7.51
C TRP A 431 -1.45 -14.14 -6.39
N THR A 432 -1.11 -13.30 -5.41
CA THR A 432 -0.28 -13.67 -4.27
C THR A 432 -0.96 -13.23 -2.97
N SER A 433 -0.91 -14.08 -1.94
CA SER A 433 -1.28 -13.71 -0.57
C SER A 433 -0.04 -13.14 0.12
N LEU A 434 -0.07 -11.84 0.41
CA LEU A 434 1.00 -11.12 1.09
C LEU A 434 1.03 -11.51 2.57
N ASP A 435 2.23 -11.61 3.15
CA ASP A 435 2.40 -12.00 4.55
C ASP A 435 2.19 -10.84 5.54
N LEU A 436 1.04 -10.15 5.42
CA LEU A 436 0.63 -9.11 6.35
C LEU A 436 0.34 -9.69 7.74
N PRO A 437 0.62 -8.95 8.84
CA PRO A 437 0.27 -9.40 10.18
C PRO A 437 -1.23 -9.65 10.35
N THR A 438 -1.59 -10.69 11.10
CA THR A 438 -2.99 -11.11 11.31
C THR A 438 -3.88 -9.97 11.80
N TYR A 439 -3.41 -9.11 12.70
CA TYR A 439 -4.21 -7.99 13.24
C TYR A 439 -4.57 -6.91 12.20
N VAL A 440 -3.88 -6.89 11.05
CA VAL A 440 -4.15 -5.97 9.93
C VAL A 440 -5.16 -6.57 8.95
N VAL A 441 -5.20 -7.89 8.83
CA VAL A 441 -6.12 -8.62 7.94
C VAL A 441 -7.42 -8.98 8.66
N ASP A 442 -7.34 -9.36 9.93
CA ASP A 442 -8.44 -9.73 10.81
C ASP A 442 -8.83 -8.58 11.75
N THR A 443 -9.26 -7.47 11.14
CA THR A 443 -9.84 -6.33 11.85
C THR A 443 -11.14 -5.88 11.21
N TRP A 444 -12.00 -5.25 12.00
CA TRP A 444 -13.30 -4.68 11.59
C TRP A 444 -13.26 -3.16 11.42
N GLU A 445 -12.12 -2.54 11.69
CA GLU A 445 -11.98 -1.09 11.56
C GLU A 445 -11.64 -0.70 10.13
N ASN A 446 -10.53 -1.22 9.60
CA ASN A 446 -10.09 -0.98 8.23
C ASN A 446 -9.08 -2.07 7.79
N PRO A 447 -9.56 -3.29 7.50
CA PRO A 447 -8.68 -4.39 7.12
C PRO A 447 -8.02 -4.12 5.77
N TRP A 448 -6.76 -4.54 5.65
CA TRP A 448 -6.09 -4.55 4.35
C TRP A 448 -6.45 -5.83 3.59
N ASN A 449 -6.73 -5.69 2.29
CA ASN A 449 -6.81 -6.84 1.42
C ASN A 449 -5.41 -7.48 1.34
N SER A 450 -5.33 -8.75 1.73
CA SER A 450 -4.08 -9.51 1.79
C SER A 450 -3.69 -10.13 0.46
N PHE A 451 -4.57 -10.08 -0.55
CA PHE A 451 -4.34 -10.66 -1.86
C PHE A 451 -4.07 -9.55 -2.88
N VAL A 452 -2.93 -9.66 -3.57
CA VAL A 452 -2.49 -8.69 -4.57
C VAL A 452 -2.08 -9.41 -5.84
N TYR A 453 -2.45 -8.86 -6.99
CA TYR A 453 -1.99 -9.34 -8.28
C TYR A 453 -0.58 -8.79 -8.56
N ILE A 454 0.44 -9.64 -8.50
CA ILE A 454 1.82 -9.24 -8.73
C ILE A 454 2.06 -9.07 -10.23
N ARG A 455 2.43 -7.85 -10.64
CA ARG A 455 2.65 -7.47 -12.05
C ARG A 455 4.13 -7.46 -12.38
N GLU A 456 4.46 -7.62 -13.66
CA GLU A 456 5.86 -7.58 -14.13
C GLU A 456 6.53 -6.23 -13.82
N CYS A 457 5.82 -5.12 -14.01
CA CYS A 457 6.31 -3.76 -13.78
C CYS A 457 6.62 -3.45 -12.31
N MET A 458 6.18 -4.27 -11.34
CA MET A 458 6.46 -4.04 -9.91
C MET A 458 7.95 -4.19 -9.54
N SER A 459 8.82 -4.65 -10.45
CA SER A 459 10.27 -4.62 -10.25
C SER A 459 10.93 -3.38 -10.86
N ASP A 460 10.18 -2.58 -11.61
CA ASP A 460 10.70 -1.39 -12.28
C ASP A 460 10.70 -0.20 -11.32
N ILE A 461 11.51 0.81 -11.63
CA ILE A 461 11.49 2.12 -10.96
C ILE A 461 11.22 3.17 -12.02
N ILE A 462 10.18 3.99 -11.82
CA ILE A 462 9.83 5.07 -12.76
C ILE A 462 10.35 6.37 -12.18
N PHE A 463 11.08 7.16 -12.98
CA PHE A 463 11.49 8.51 -12.63
C PHE A 463 10.80 9.50 -13.56
N MET A 464 10.36 10.63 -13.04
CA MET A 464 9.65 11.68 -13.78
C MET A 464 10.06 13.07 -13.29
N PRO A 465 10.07 14.10 -14.14
CA PRO A 465 10.15 15.48 -13.69
C PRO A 465 8.90 15.82 -12.87
N THR A 466 9.06 16.22 -11.60
CA THR A 466 7.92 16.55 -10.74
C THR A 466 7.07 17.68 -11.31
N THR A 467 7.71 18.65 -11.97
CA THR A 467 7.03 19.81 -12.58
C THR A 467 6.12 19.45 -13.74
N GLU A 468 6.43 18.38 -14.46
CA GLU A 468 5.64 17.90 -15.61
C GLU A 468 4.55 16.92 -15.17
N LEU A 469 4.80 16.15 -14.10
CA LEU A 469 3.78 15.24 -13.54
C LEU A 469 2.66 15.99 -12.82
N LEU A 470 3.00 17.01 -12.01
CA LEU A 470 2.04 17.69 -11.13
C LEU A 470 0.79 18.23 -11.85
N PRO A 471 0.88 18.86 -13.03
CA PRO A 471 -0.29 19.32 -13.79
C PRO A 471 -1.21 18.19 -14.28
N LEU A 472 -0.68 16.97 -14.50
CA LEU A 472 -1.44 15.82 -15.01
C LEU A 472 -2.27 15.12 -13.92
N ILE A 473 -1.94 15.38 -12.66
CA ILE A 473 -2.58 14.78 -11.48
C ILE A 473 -3.35 15.80 -10.66
N GLU A 474 -3.26 17.09 -11.01
CA GLU A 474 -4.02 18.13 -10.33
C GLU A 474 -5.53 17.91 -10.58
N PRO A 475 -6.35 17.87 -9.52
CA PRO A 475 -7.78 17.70 -9.67
C PRO A 475 -8.35 18.80 -10.57
N ALA A 476 -9.11 18.42 -11.59
CA ALA A 476 -9.82 19.40 -12.41
C ALA A 476 -10.65 20.30 -11.49
N ARG A 477 -10.43 21.63 -11.56
CA ARG A 477 -11.22 22.59 -10.79
C ARG A 477 -12.70 22.27 -11.03
N ALA A 478 -13.43 21.93 -9.97
CA ALA A 478 -14.88 21.80 -10.05
C ALA A 478 -15.40 23.08 -10.69
N LYS A 479 -16.02 22.97 -11.87
CA LYS A 479 -16.82 24.07 -12.42
C LYS A 479 -17.95 24.28 -11.42
N VAL A 480 -17.85 25.38 -10.67
CA VAL A 480 -18.87 25.84 -9.72
C VAL A 480 -20.18 26.08 -10.46
#